data_AF-A0A836QSM7-F1
#
_entry.id   AF-A0A836QSM7-F1
#
_cell.length_a   1.000
_cell.length_b   1.000
_cell.length_c   1.000
_cell.angle_alpha   90.00
_cell.angle_beta   90.00
_cell.angle_gamma   90.00
#
_symmetry.space_group_name_H-M   'P 1'
#
loop_
_entity.id
_entity.type
_entity.pdbx_description
1 polymer ?
#
loop_
_entity_poly.entity_id
_entity_poly.type
_entity_poly.pdbx_seq_one_letter_code
_entity_poly.pdbx_strand_id
1 'polypeptide(L)'
;MIATKYVPKARARKSADNTMKIMSEAYAKMTNVVRQVEKKLNFLISARSIFRNLPNVDNEKPLAVFAGAPNVGKSSLIAAISSGKPEIKSYPFTTKGVSLGHIKVKYDIIQVMDTPGLLDRPDTERNDMEKQGIAALEHLEPVIVFLTDLSGTSGYSIEIQKALHDEFRNRYSDYSWLDVYSKSDLEPEFSLDYNDSISVSVMDSTGIEDLESELVRICKD
;
A
#
# COMPACT_ATOMS: atom_id res chain seq x y z
N MET A 1 -42.25 -4.10 -7.69
CA MET A 1 -43.47 -3.26 -7.61
C MET A 1 -43.97 -2.73 -8.96
N ILE A 2 -43.15 -2.09 -9.81
CA ILE A 2 -43.62 -1.55 -11.10
C ILE A 2 -44.04 -2.69 -12.06
N ALA A 3 -43.17 -3.66 -12.34
CA ALA A 3 -43.50 -4.78 -13.23
C ALA A 3 -44.74 -5.56 -12.75
N THR A 4 -44.81 -5.87 -11.46
CA THR A 4 -45.95 -6.55 -10.81
C THR A 4 -47.29 -5.82 -11.03
N LYS A 5 -47.28 -4.48 -11.09
CA LYS A 5 -48.48 -3.65 -11.29
C LYS A 5 -48.84 -3.44 -12.76
N TYR A 6 -47.85 -3.36 -13.65
CA TYR A 6 -48.05 -2.98 -15.05
C TYR A 6 -48.20 -4.16 -16.00
N VAL A 7 -47.56 -5.30 -15.71
CA VAL A 7 -47.64 -6.52 -16.54
C VAL A 7 -49.07 -7.08 -16.62
N PRO A 8 -49.83 -7.24 -15.52
CA PRO A 8 -51.23 -7.68 -15.61
C PRO A 8 -52.13 -6.68 -16.34
N LYS A 9 -51.89 -5.36 -16.15
CA LYS A 9 -52.65 -4.30 -16.83
C LYS A 9 -52.44 -4.29 -18.33
N ALA A 10 -51.22 -4.55 -18.79
CA ALA A 10 -50.88 -4.69 -20.20
C ALA A 10 -51.54 -5.95 -20.80
N ARG A 11 -51.48 -7.10 -20.11
CA ARG A 11 -52.11 -8.36 -20.53
C ARG A 11 -53.64 -8.27 -20.63
N ALA A 12 -54.28 -7.42 -19.84
CA ALA A 12 -55.73 -7.22 -19.86
C ALA A 12 -56.22 -6.35 -21.04
N ARG A 13 -55.34 -5.79 -21.89
CA ARG A 13 -55.73 -4.97 -23.04
C ARG A 13 -55.77 -5.81 -24.33
N LYS A 14 -56.82 -5.60 -25.13
CA LYS A 14 -57.07 -6.34 -26.40
C LYS A 14 -56.44 -5.68 -27.63
N SER A 15 -56.14 -4.38 -27.57
CA SER A 15 -55.53 -3.62 -28.68
C SER A 15 -54.05 -3.39 -28.42
N ALA A 16 -53.23 -3.58 -29.45
CA ALA A 16 -51.79 -3.39 -29.41
C ALA A 16 -51.41 -1.97 -28.96
N ASP A 17 -52.10 -0.94 -29.44
CA ASP A 17 -51.84 0.46 -29.09
C ASP A 17 -52.02 0.73 -27.60
N ASN A 18 -53.10 0.20 -27.02
CA ASN A 18 -53.37 0.37 -25.60
C ASN A 18 -52.36 -0.38 -24.72
N THR A 19 -51.88 -1.54 -25.17
CA THR A 19 -50.82 -2.29 -24.50
C THR A 19 -49.49 -1.52 -24.56
N MET A 20 -49.13 -0.98 -25.73
CA MET A 20 -47.93 -0.16 -25.90
C MET A 20 -47.93 1.08 -25.01
N LYS A 21 -49.08 1.75 -24.87
CA LYS A 21 -49.21 2.92 -23.98
C LYS A 21 -48.92 2.58 -22.52
N ILE A 22 -49.49 1.48 -22.00
CA ILE A 22 -49.25 1.01 -20.63
C ILE A 22 -47.78 0.61 -20.42
N MET A 23 -47.16 -0.02 -21.42
CA MET A 23 -45.74 -0.39 -21.35
C MET A 23 -44.83 0.84 -21.37
N SER A 24 -45.11 1.84 -22.22
CA SER A 24 -44.37 3.10 -22.27
C SER A 24 -44.41 3.83 -20.91
N GLU A 25 -45.57 3.88 -20.26
CA GLU A 25 -45.70 4.42 -18.89
C GLU A 25 -44.88 3.62 -17.86
N ALA A 26 -44.83 2.29 -17.99
CA ALA A 26 -44.03 1.44 -17.11
C ALA A 26 -42.53 1.71 -17.29
N TYR A 27 -42.05 1.79 -18.53
CA TYR A 27 -40.66 2.10 -18.86
C TYR A 27 -40.28 3.49 -18.36
N ALA A 28 -41.12 4.52 -18.57
CA ALA A 28 -40.87 5.86 -18.06
C ALA A 28 -40.70 5.87 -16.54
N LYS A 29 -41.52 5.10 -15.81
CA LYS A 29 -41.38 4.97 -14.35
C LYS A 29 -40.10 4.25 -13.94
N MET A 30 -39.72 3.18 -14.63
CA MET A 30 -38.45 2.49 -14.39
C MET A 30 -37.27 3.43 -14.65
N THR A 31 -37.28 4.17 -15.75
CA THR A 31 -36.27 5.17 -16.09
C THR A 31 -36.17 6.25 -15.03
N ASN A 32 -37.30 6.76 -14.51
CA ASN A 32 -37.28 7.74 -13.44
C ASN A 32 -36.66 7.20 -12.15
N VAL A 33 -36.93 5.95 -11.79
CA VAL A 33 -36.26 5.29 -10.64
C VAL A 33 -34.76 5.19 -10.87
N VAL A 34 -34.32 4.77 -12.07
CA VAL A 34 -32.90 4.70 -12.41
C VAL A 34 -32.25 6.08 -12.34
N ARG A 35 -32.88 7.12 -12.89
CA ARG A 35 -32.39 8.51 -12.83
C ARG A 35 -32.29 9.04 -11.39
N GLN A 36 -33.20 8.64 -10.50
CA GLN A 36 -33.12 9.01 -9.09
C GLN A 36 -31.91 8.40 -8.37
N VAL A 37 -31.46 7.22 -8.79
CA VAL A 37 -30.29 6.54 -8.19
C VAL A 37 -29.00 6.69 -9.00
N GLU A 38 -29.06 7.30 -10.17
CA GLU A 38 -27.95 7.46 -11.13
C GLU A 38 -26.68 8.00 -10.46
N LYS A 39 -26.79 9.07 -9.66
CA LYS A 39 -25.63 9.63 -8.94
C LYS A 39 -24.97 8.62 -8.00
N LYS A 40 -25.77 7.79 -7.30
CA LYS A 40 -25.26 6.75 -6.39
C LYS A 40 -24.61 5.61 -7.17
N LEU A 41 -25.20 5.21 -8.29
CA LEU A 41 -24.62 4.19 -9.18
C LEU A 41 -23.27 4.66 -9.74
N ASN A 42 -23.20 5.90 -10.21
CA ASN A 42 -21.94 6.50 -10.69
C ASN A 42 -20.89 6.57 -9.58
N PHE A 43 -21.28 6.96 -8.36
CA PHE A 43 -20.40 6.90 -7.20
C PHE A 43 -19.85 5.49 -6.95
N LEU A 44 -20.71 4.45 -6.96
CA LEU A 44 -20.29 3.07 -6.75
C LEU A 44 -19.37 2.56 -7.87
N ILE A 45 -19.61 2.97 -9.12
CA ILE A 45 -18.75 2.62 -10.26
C ILE A 45 -17.35 3.25 -10.09
N SER A 46 -17.30 4.53 -9.71
CA SER A 46 -16.04 5.23 -9.43
C SER A 46 -15.30 4.60 -8.24
N ALA A 47 -16.00 4.34 -7.14
CA ALA A 47 -15.43 3.68 -5.96
C ALA A 47 -14.86 2.30 -6.32
N ARG A 48 -15.62 1.47 -7.06
CA ARG A 48 -15.14 0.16 -7.53
C ARG A 48 -13.86 0.28 -8.37
N SER A 49 -13.76 1.31 -9.22
CA SER A 49 -12.55 1.53 -10.01
C SER A 49 -11.32 1.81 -9.15
N ILE A 50 -11.50 2.52 -8.03
CA ILE A 50 -10.44 2.79 -7.05
C ILE A 50 -10.06 1.48 -6.33
N PHE A 51 -11.05 0.78 -5.77
CA PHE A 51 -10.82 -0.47 -5.02
C PHE A 51 -10.12 -1.56 -5.84
N ARG A 52 -10.39 -1.64 -7.14
CA ARG A 52 -9.76 -2.63 -8.04
C ARG A 52 -8.23 -2.50 -8.11
N ASN A 53 -7.69 -1.31 -7.91
CA ASN A 53 -6.26 -1.03 -8.09
C ASN A 53 -5.48 -1.04 -6.76
N LEU A 54 -6.15 -1.25 -5.63
CA LEU A 54 -5.50 -1.34 -4.33
C LEU A 54 -4.54 -2.53 -4.27
N PRO A 55 -3.44 -2.44 -3.51
CA PRO A 55 -2.61 -3.60 -3.25
C PRO A 55 -3.41 -4.66 -2.50
N ASN A 56 -3.29 -5.89 -2.99
CA ASN A 56 -3.83 -7.05 -2.31
C ASN A 56 -2.76 -7.53 -1.34
N VAL A 57 -2.83 -7.04 -0.10
CA VAL A 57 -1.99 -7.51 1.00
C VAL A 57 -2.69 -8.71 1.63
N ASP A 58 -1.97 -9.82 1.74
CA ASP A 58 -2.45 -11.02 2.40
C ASP A 58 -2.29 -10.87 3.92
N ASN A 59 -3.38 -10.66 4.65
CA ASN A 59 -3.32 -10.44 6.09
C ASN A 59 -2.97 -11.69 6.91
N GLU A 60 -2.91 -12.89 6.28
CA GLU A 60 -2.46 -14.10 6.97
C GLU A 60 -0.94 -14.28 6.91
N LYS A 61 -0.24 -13.49 6.08
CA LYS A 61 1.21 -13.54 5.94
C LYS A 61 1.86 -12.34 6.61
N PRO A 62 3.04 -12.52 7.25
CA PRO A 62 3.78 -11.40 7.81
C PRO A 62 4.14 -10.38 6.74
N LEU A 63 4.09 -9.11 7.12
CA LEU A 63 4.38 -7.96 6.27
C LEU A 63 5.56 -7.19 6.85
N ALA A 64 6.57 -6.96 6.03
CA ALA A 64 7.67 -6.05 6.33
C ALA A 64 7.55 -4.78 5.48
N VAL A 65 7.55 -3.62 6.13
CA VAL A 65 7.44 -2.32 5.46
C VAL A 65 8.78 -1.60 5.53
N PHE A 66 9.26 -1.14 4.38
CA PHE A 66 10.56 -0.46 4.26
C PHE A 66 10.36 1.05 4.39
N ALA A 67 10.98 1.63 5.42
CA ALA A 67 10.95 3.03 5.76
C ALA A 67 12.35 3.66 5.65
N GLY A 68 12.42 4.99 5.63
CA GLY A 68 13.67 5.75 5.56
C GLY A 68 13.64 6.83 4.50
N ALA A 69 14.62 7.72 4.49
CA ALA A 69 14.64 8.88 3.60
C ALA A 69 14.59 8.49 2.09
N PRO A 70 14.22 9.41 1.18
CA PRO A 70 14.26 9.13 -0.24
C PRO A 70 15.69 8.78 -0.70
N ASN A 71 15.80 7.93 -1.73
CA ASN A 71 17.07 7.51 -2.34
C ASN A 71 18.09 6.78 -1.44
N VAL A 72 17.70 6.35 -0.23
CA VAL A 72 18.55 5.47 0.62
C VAL A 72 18.68 4.05 0.03
N GLY A 73 17.80 3.65 -0.90
CA GLY A 73 17.91 2.36 -1.60
C GLY A 73 16.79 1.36 -1.30
N LYS A 74 15.69 1.78 -0.66
CA LYS A 74 14.51 0.94 -0.33
C LYS A 74 14.03 0.08 -1.50
N SER A 75 13.69 0.70 -2.62
CA SER A 75 13.15 -0.01 -3.78
C SER A 75 14.17 -0.98 -4.39
N SER A 76 15.45 -0.62 -4.39
CA SER A 76 16.53 -1.48 -4.88
C SER A 76 16.72 -2.70 -3.98
N LEU A 77 16.67 -2.51 -2.66
CA LEU A 77 16.78 -3.60 -1.70
C LEU A 77 15.59 -4.55 -1.80
N ILE A 78 14.36 -4.02 -1.87
CA ILE A 78 13.15 -4.85 -2.09
C ILE A 78 13.24 -5.64 -3.39
N ALA A 79 13.73 -5.03 -4.47
CA ALA A 79 13.89 -5.73 -5.74
C ALA A 79 14.96 -6.85 -5.68
N ALA A 80 15.98 -6.69 -4.84
CA ALA A 80 17.06 -7.67 -4.67
C ALA A 80 16.62 -8.88 -3.83
N ILE A 81 15.90 -8.64 -2.72
CA ILE A 81 15.45 -9.71 -1.79
C ILE A 81 14.14 -10.38 -2.24
N SER A 82 13.37 -9.74 -3.12
CA SER A 82 12.12 -10.31 -3.61
C SER A 82 12.39 -11.46 -4.57
N SER A 83 11.80 -12.63 -4.31
CA SER A 83 11.93 -13.84 -5.14
C SER A 83 11.36 -13.69 -6.56
N GLY A 84 10.66 -12.58 -6.84
CA GLY A 84 10.16 -12.21 -8.15
C GLY A 84 10.11 -10.70 -8.31
N LYS A 85 9.71 -10.22 -9.49
CA LYS A 85 9.57 -8.78 -9.73
C LYS A 85 8.49 -8.19 -8.82
N PRO A 86 8.80 -7.18 -7.99
CA PRO A 86 7.79 -6.51 -7.18
C PRO A 86 6.67 -5.92 -8.04
N GLU A 87 5.43 -6.08 -7.58
CA GLU A 87 4.25 -5.49 -8.22
C GLU A 87 4.06 -4.05 -7.75
N ILE A 88 4.07 -3.09 -8.68
CA ILE A 88 3.78 -1.70 -8.37
C ILE A 88 2.27 -1.50 -8.47
N LYS A 89 1.62 -1.15 -7.35
CA LYS A 89 0.18 -0.91 -7.27
C LYS A 89 -0.13 0.49 -6.77
N SER A 90 -1.25 1.03 -7.22
CA SER A 90 -1.71 2.33 -6.75
C SER A 90 -2.16 2.22 -5.29
N TYR A 91 -1.45 2.91 -4.41
CA TYR A 91 -1.93 3.11 -3.06
C TYR A 91 -2.57 4.49 -2.98
N PRO A 92 -3.71 4.65 -2.28
CA PRO A 92 -4.31 5.95 -2.09
C PRO A 92 -3.30 6.92 -1.47
N PHE A 93 -3.30 8.16 -1.96
CA PHE A 93 -2.51 9.25 -1.39
C PHE A 93 -1.00 9.15 -1.61
N THR A 94 -0.53 8.17 -2.40
CA THR A 94 0.85 8.15 -2.90
C THR A 94 0.90 8.68 -4.33
N THR A 95 1.90 9.53 -4.63
CA THR A 95 2.16 9.98 -6.01
C THR A 95 2.88 8.92 -6.83
N LYS A 96 3.68 8.09 -6.16
CA LYS A 96 4.33 6.90 -6.69
C LYS A 96 3.61 5.68 -6.15
N GLY A 97 3.31 4.70 -6.98
CA GLY A 97 2.69 3.45 -6.51
C GLY A 97 3.52 2.79 -5.41
N VAL A 98 2.86 2.02 -4.55
CA VAL A 98 3.50 1.16 -3.56
C VAL A 98 4.04 -0.08 -4.27
N SER A 99 5.27 -0.46 -3.95
CA SER A 99 5.90 -1.67 -4.49
C SER A 99 5.68 -2.81 -3.51
N LEU A 100 4.99 -3.88 -3.94
CA LEU A 100 4.75 -5.07 -3.14
C LEU A 100 5.54 -6.25 -3.70
N GLY A 101 6.51 -6.74 -2.95
CA GLY A 101 7.32 -7.91 -3.26
C GLY A 101 7.05 -9.06 -2.30
N HIS A 102 7.72 -10.18 -2.53
CA HIS A 102 7.65 -11.36 -1.65
C HIS A 102 9.05 -11.93 -1.47
N ILE A 103 9.45 -12.15 -0.23
CA ILE A 103 10.64 -12.93 0.10
C ILE A 103 10.18 -14.36 0.38
N LYS A 104 10.84 -15.33 -0.25
CA LYS A 104 10.65 -16.76 0.04
C LYS A 104 11.92 -17.31 0.66
N VAL A 105 11.89 -17.53 1.97
CA VAL A 105 12.99 -18.18 2.69
C VAL A 105 12.51 -19.54 3.17
N LYS A 106 13.11 -20.62 2.64
CA LYS A 106 12.73 -22.01 2.91
C LYS A 106 11.23 -22.27 2.62
N TYR A 107 10.39 -22.30 3.66
CA TYR A 107 8.95 -22.56 3.59
C TYR A 107 8.11 -21.33 3.95
N ASP A 108 8.77 -20.24 4.37
CA ASP A 108 8.11 -19.02 4.82
C ASP A 108 8.02 -18.03 3.66
N ILE A 109 6.88 -17.33 3.59
CA ILE A 109 6.64 -16.27 2.60
C ILE A 109 6.33 -15.00 3.38
N ILE A 110 7.20 -14.01 3.21
CA ILE A 110 7.06 -12.68 3.84
C ILE A 110 6.72 -11.69 2.73
N GLN A 111 5.70 -10.87 2.95
CA GLN A 111 5.40 -9.76 2.05
C GLN A 111 6.31 -8.59 2.38
N VAL A 112 6.86 -7.95 1.35
CA VAL A 112 7.68 -6.73 1.53
C VAL A 112 7.03 -5.57 0.80
N MET A 113 6.97 -4.42 1.46
CA MET A 113 6.30 -3.25 0.92
C MET A 113 7.19 -2.01 0.95
N ASP A 114 7.31 -1.33 -0.20
CA ASP A 114 7.88 0.01 -0.30
C ASP A 114 6.76 1.05 -0.31
N THR A 115 6.80 2.00 0.61
CA THR A 115 5.77 3.03 0.75
C THR A 115 6.34 4.44 0.50
N PRO A 116 6.74 4.76 -0.75
CA PRO A 116 7.29 6.08 -1.07
C PRO A 116 6.26 7.18 -0.84
N GLY A 117 6.69 8.28 -0.22
CA GLY A 117 5.85 9.40 0.17
C GLY A 117 5.03 9.19 1.45
N LEU A 118 4.89 7.95 1.93
CA LEU A 118 4.24 7.67 3.21
C LEU A 118 5.26 7.58 4.33
N LEU A 119 6.31 6.77 4.17
CA LEU A 119 7.25 6.47 5.26
C LEU A 119 8.68 6.96 5.03
N ASP A 120 8.83 8.09 4.33
CA ASP A 120 10.12 8.63 3.91
C ASP A 120 10.38 10.10 4.29
N ARG A 121 9.46 10.76 4.99
CA ARG A 121 9.61 12.17 5.43
C ARG A 121 8.90 12.42 6.76
N PRO A 122 9.14 13.54 7.45
CA PRO A 122 8.49 13.84 8.73
C PRO A 122 6.98 14.08 8.61
N ASP A 123 6.25 13.86 9.71
CA ASP A 123 4.80 14.01 9.76
C ASP A 123 4.29 15.44 9.50
N THR A 124 5.12 16.42 9.84
CA THR A 124 4.84 17.85 9.65
C THR A 124 4.76 18.22 8.18
N GLU A 125 5.42 17.46 7.30
CA GLU A 125 5.42 17.66 5.86
C GLU A 125 4.32 16.87 5.14
N ARG A 126 3.54 16.06 5.89
CA ARG A 126 2.46 15.23 5.35
C ARG A 126 1.13 15.97 5.33
N ASN A 127 0.39 15.80 4.24
CA ASN A 127 -0.99 16.28 4.18
C ASN A 127 -1.95 15.31 4.92
N ASP A 128 -3.18 15.76 5.22
CA ASP A 128 -4.16 14.97 5.97
C ASP A 128 -4.53 13.65 5.28
N MET A 129 -4.45 13.60 3.95
CA MET A 129 -4.72 12.40 3.18
C MET A 129 -3.60 11.36 3.31
N GLU A 130 -2.34 11.79 3.29
CA GLU A 130 -1.18 10.91 3.53
C GLU A 130 -1.18 10.35 4.95
N LYS A 131 -1.60 11.14 5.94
CA LYS A 131 -1.79 10.68 7.32
C LYS A 131 -2.82 9.56 7.42
N GLN A 132 -3.91 9.64 6.66
CA GLN A 132 -4.89 8.53 6.57
C GLN A 132 -4.28 7.28 5.92
N GLY A 133 -3.42 7.45 4.92
CA GLY A 133 -2.69 6.34 4.29
C GLY A 133 -1.77 5.59 5.26
N ILE A 134 -1.12 6.32 6.17
CA ILE A 134 -0.29 5.78 7.24
C ILE A 134 -1.12 5.07 8.29
N ALA A 135 -2.23 5.67 8.73
CA ALA A 135 -3.14 5.04 9.68
C ALA A 135 -3.66 3.68 9.17
N ALA A 136 -3.80 3.50 7.85
CA ALA A 136 -4.14 2.20 7.29
C ALA A 136 -3.01 1.16 7.43
N LEU A 137 -1.73 1.57 7.39
CA LEU A 137 -0.59 0.67 7.64
C LEU A 137 -0.50 0.25 9.11
N GLU A 138 -0.91 1.12 10.03
CA GLU A 138 -0.98 0.79 11.48
C GLU A 138 -1.92 -0.39 11.75
N HIS A 139 -2.97 -0.59 10.95
CA HIS A 139 -3.88 -1.73 11.12
C HIS A 139 -3.31 -3.06 10.63
N LEU A 140 -2.15 -3.04 9.95
CA LEU A 140 -1.49 -4.24 9.42
C LEU A 140 -0.41 -4.77 10.37
N GLU A 141 -0.08 -4.03 11.44
CA GLU A 141 0.97 -4.37 12.42
C GLU A 141 2.28 -4.88 11.77
N PRO A 142 2.83 -4.19 10.74
CA PRO A 142 4.00 -4.71 10.02
C PRO A 142 5.28 -4.67 10.83
N VAL A 143 6.23 -5.52 10.46
CA VAL A 143 7.64 -5.34 10.83
C VAL A 143 8.17 -4.11 10.10
N ILE A 144 8.74 -3.16 10.83
CA ILE A 144 9.34 -1.96 10.21
C ILE A 144 10.82 -2.21 9.94
N VAL A 145 11.21 -2.07 8.69
CA VAL A 145 12.61 -2.13 8.25
C VAL A 145 13.06 -0.72 7.89
N PHE A 146 13.88 -0.10 8.74
CA PHE A 146 14.30 1.28 8.54
C PHE A 146 15.68 1.34 7.90
N LEU A 147 15.76 1.96 6.72
CA LEU A 147 17.00 2.12 5.98
C LEU A 147 17.62 3.48 6.24
N THR A 148 18.90 3.46 6.59
CA THR A 148 19.74 4.63 6.75
C THR A 148 20.93 4.55 5.79
N ASP A 149 21.26 5.67 5.16
CA ASP A 149 22.41 5.83 4.29
C ASP A 149 23.50 6.65 5.00
N LEU A 150 24.60 5.99 5.37
CA LEU A 150 25.75 6.59 6.03
C LEU A 150 26.76 7.20 5.05
N SER A 151 26.60 6.96 3.74
CA SER A 151 27.54 7.39 2.70
C SER A 151 27.28 8.82 2.20
N GLY A 152 26.17 9.44 2.63
CA GLY A 152 25.73 10.77 2.16
C GLY A 152 25.14 10.82 0.74
N THR A 153 25.09 9.69 0.02
CA THR A 153 24.69 9.68 -1.41
C THR A 153 23.18 9.80 -1.63
N SER A 154 22.35 9.60 -0.59
CA SER A 154 20.90 9.82 -0.64
C SER A 154 20.52 11.27 -0.95
N GLY A 155 21.40 12.22 -0.64
CA GLY A 155 21.14 13.65 -0.70
C GLY A 155 20.44 14.20 0.55
N TYR A 156 20.27 13.40 1.59
CA TYR A 156 19.69 13.80 2.88
C TYR A 156 20.74 13.75 3.99
N SER A 157 20.78 14.79 4.81
CA SER A 157 21.74 14.86 5.93
C SER A 157 21.44 13.77 6.96
N ILE A 158 22.48 13.36 7.69
CA ILE A 158 22.36 12.32 8.71
C ILE A 158 21.41 12.74 9.84
N GLU A 159 21.32 14.03 10.15
CA GLU A 159 20.41 14.58 11.15
C GLU A 159 18.96 14.43 10.72
N ILE A 160 18.65 14.63 9.44
CA ILE A 160 17.29 14.45 8.91
C ILE A 160 16.92 12.96 8.95
N GLN A 161 17.82 12.08 8.52
CA GLN A 161 17.60 10.63 8.57
C GLN A 161 17.37 10.15 10.02
N LYS A 162 18.19 10.64 10.96
CA LYS A 162 18.04 10.33 12.39
C LYS A 162 16.75 10.87 12.98
N ALA A 163 16.38 12.12 12.69
CA ALA A 163 15.13 12.70 13.17
C ALA A 163 13.91 11.90 12.66
N LEU A 164 13.95 11.48 11.39
CA LEU A 164 12.92 10.62 10.80
C LEU A 164 12.87 9.25 11.47
N HIS A 165 14.03 8.63 11.70
CA HIS A 165 14.13 7.37 12.44
C HIS A 165 13.50 7.50 13.84
N ASP A 166 13.90 8.51 14.60
CA ASP A 166 13.44 8.69 15.99
C ASP A 166 11.93 9.00 16.05
N GLU A 167 11.40 9.77 15.09
CA GLU A 167 9.96 9.99 14.94
C GLU A 167 9.20 8.67 14.77
N PHE A 168 9.69 7.81 13.88
CA PHE A 168 9.04 6.54 13.59
C PHE A 168 9.19 5.55 14.73
N ARG A 169 10.39 5.46 15.33
CA ARG A 169 10.65 4.55 16.45
C ARG A 169 9.76 4.88 17.65
N ASN A 170 9.48 6.16 17.88
CA ASN A 170 8.53 6.61 18.90
C ASN A 170 7.08 6.29 18.53
N ARG A 171 6.70 6.39 17.25
CA ARG A 171 5.34 6.09 16.79
C ARG A 171 5.01 4.60 16.84
N TYR A 172 5.95 3.77 16.40
CA TYR A 172 5.80 2.32 16.26
C TYR A 172 6.59 1.59 17.34
N SER A 173 6.54 2.07 18.59
CA SER A 173 7.33 1.51 19.69
C SER A 173 6.95 0.08 20.05
N ASP A 174 5.69 -0.29 19.81
CA ASP A 174 5.16 -1.64 20.07
C ASP A 174 5.36 -2.61 18.90
N TYR A 175 5.94 -2.15 17.79
CA TYR A 175 6.10 -2.92 16.57
C TYR A 175 7.49 -3.55 16.52
N SER A 176 7.58 -4.70 15.87
CA SER A 176 8.86 -5.30 15.53
C SER A 176 9.65 -4.40 14.57
N TRP A 177 10.93 -4.22 14.84
CA TRP A 177 11.77 -3.25 14.16
C TRP A 177 13.12 -3.83 13.78
N LEU A 178 13.61 -3.46 12.59
CA LEU A 178 14.94 -3.82 12.10
C LEU A 178 15.62 -2.61 11.46
N ASP A 179 16.77 -2.22 12.01
CA ASP A 179 17.59 -1.11 11.51
C ASP A 179 18.61 -1.61 10.49
N VAL A 180 18.69 -0.94 9.34
CA VAL A 180 19.51 -1.36 8.21
C VAL A 180 20.37 -0.21 7.69
N TYR A 181 21.69 -0.42 7.65
CA TYR A 181 22.60 0.48 6.96
C TYR A 181 22.74 0.07 5.50
N SER A 182 22.16 0.88 4.62
CA SER A 182 22.22 0.69 3.18
C SER A 182 23.55 1.18 2.60
N LYS A 183 23.89 0.69 1.39
CA LYS A 183 25.07 1.10 0.61
C LYS A 183 26.39 0.91 1.37
N SER A 184 26.51 -0.18 2.13
CA SER A 184 27.72 -0.51 2.89
C SER A 184 28.95 -0.81 2.02
N ASP A 185 28.79 -0.89 0.70
CA ASP A 185 29.89 -0.89 -0.28
C ASP A 185 30.62 0.45 -0.38
N LEU A 186 30.00 1.54 0.11
CA LEU A 186 30.58 2.88 0.12
C LEU A 186 31.20 3.21 1.48
N GLU A 187 32.26 4.02 1.46
CA GLU A 187 32.87 4.54 2.68
C GLU A 187 31.85 5.43 3.43
N PRO A 188 31.60 5.18 4.72
CA PRO A 188 30.68 6.00 5.50
C PRO A 188 31.25 7.41 5.69
N GLU A 189 30.46 8.43 5.36
CA GLU A 189 30.77 9.83 5.67
C GLU A 189 30.39 10.16 7.12
N PHE A 190 29.43 9.42 7.67
CA PHE A 190 28.87 9.64 9.00
C PHE A 190 28.94 8.38 9.85
N SER A 191 29.00 8.58 11.18
CA SER A 191 28.86 7.50 12.15
C SER A 191 27.52 7.61 12.87
N LEU A 192 26.73 6.55 12.75
CA LEU A 192 25.58 6.27 13.60
C LEU A 192 25.72 4.83 14.07
N ASP A 193 25.26 4.56 15.28
CA ASP A 193 25.25 3.23 15.86
C ASP A 193 23.85 2.96 16.43
N TYR A 194 23.10 2.17 15.69
CA TYR A 194 21.81 1.63 16.11
C TYR A 194 22.07 0.22 16.62
N ASN A 195 21.48 -0.10 17.78
CA ASN A 195 21.59 -1.45 18.34
C ASN A 195 21.06 -2.48 17.34
N ASP A 196 21.78 -3.58 17.19
CA ASP A 196 21.40 -4.72 16.35
C ASP A 196 21.16 -4.36 14.86
N SER A 197 21.84 -3.33 14.37
CA SER A 197 21.73 -2.92 12.96
C SER A 197 22.46 -3.87 12.00
N ILE A 198 21.90 -4.04 10.80
CA ILE A 198 22.48 -4.86 9.74
C ILE A 198 22.99 -3.95 8.61
N SER A 199 24.27 -4.10 8.27
CA SER A 199 24.86 -3.43 7.11
C SER A 199 24.62 -4.25 5.84
N VAL A 200 24.02 -3.63 4.83
CA VAL A 200 23.69 -4.28 3.55
C VAL A 200 24.22 -3.50 2.36
N SER A 201 24.58 -4.22 1.31
CA SER A 201 24.86 -3.66 -0.01
C SER A 201 24.14 -4.47 -1.07
N VAL A 202 23.31 -3.80 -1.86
CA VAL A 202 22.67 -4.40 -3.03
C VAL A 202 23.69 -4.59 -4.16
N MET A 203 24.72 -3.75 -4.23
CA MET A 203 25.72 -3.79 -5.30
C MET A 203 26.60 -5.03 -5.17
N ASP A 204 27.06 -5.32 -3.95
CA ASP A 204 27.96 -6.44 -3.68
C ASP A 204 27.25 -7.65 -3.06
N SER A 205 25.93 -7.57 -2.85
CA SER A 205 25.12 -8.58 -2.16
C SER A 205 25.54 -8.84 -0.69
N THR A 206 26.30 -7.94 -0.09
CA THR A 206 26.75 -8.02 1.30
C THR A 206 25.56 -7.87 2.27
N GLY A 207 25.50 -8.71 3.31
CA GLY A 207 24.50 -8.62 4.39
C GLY A 207 23.06 -8.95 4.00
N ILE A 208 22.81 -9.33 2.73
CA ILE A 208 21.47 -9.65 2.23
C ILE A 208 20.93 -10.94 2.89
N GLU A 209 21.75 -11.99 2.99
CA GLU A 209 21.35 -13.25 3.64
C GLU A 209 21.09 -13.07 5.15
N ASP A 210 21.86 -12.19 5.79
CA ASP A 210 21.70 -11.85 7.21
C ASP A 210 20.37 -11.11 7.42
N LEU A 211 20.06 -10.13 6.57
CA LEU A 211 18.79 -9.40 6.55
C LEU A 211 17.60 -10.36 6.35
N GLU A 212 17.67 -11.27 5.38
CA GLU A 212 16.61 -12.24 5.12
C GLU A 212 16.39 -13.19 6.30
N SER A 213 17.48 -13.67 6.90
CA SER A 213 17.43 -14.58 8.06
C SER A 213 16.83 -13.89 9.28
N GLU A 214 17.19 -12.63 9.51
CA GLU A 214 16.69 -11.84 10.63
C GLU A 214 15.21 -11.47 10.46
N LEU A 215 14.79 -11.11 9.24
CA LEU A 215 13.38 -10.87 8.94
C LEU A 215 12.52 -12.11 9.20
N VAL A 216 13.00 -13.30 8.83
CA VAL A 216 12.31 -14.56 9.12
C VAL A 216 12.23 -14.84 10.61
N ARG A 217 13.27 -14.50 11.37
CA ARG A 217 13.28 -14.64 12.83
C ARG A 217 12.20 -13.76 13.46
N ILE A 218 12.21 -12.47 13.13
CA ILE A 218 11.28 -11.47 13.67
C ILE A 218 9.83 -11.76 13.26
N CYS A 219 9.59 -12.23 12.04
CA CYS A 219 8.23 -12.52 11.56
C CYS A 219 7.63 -13.82 12.14
N LYS A 220 8.39 -14.61 12.90
CA LYS A 220 7.94 -15.85 13.54
C LYS A 220 7.69 -15.72 15.04
N ASP A 221 8.28 -14.71 15.67
CA ASP A 221 8.09 -14.38 17.08
C ASP A 221 6.71 -13.70 17.28
#